data_AF-A0A831LW83-F1
#
_entry.id   AF-A0A831LW83-F1
#
_cell.length_a   1.000
_cell.length_b   1.000
_cell.length_c   1.000
_cell.angle_alpha   90.00
_cell.angle_beta   90.00
_cell.angle_gamma   90.00
#
_symmetry.space_group_name_H-M   'P 1'
#
loop_
_entity.id
_entity.type
_entity.pdbx_description
1 polymer ?
#
loop_
_entity_poly.entity_id
_entity_poly.type
_entity_poly.pdbx_seq_one_letter_code
_entity_poly.pdbx_strand_id
1 'polypeptide(L)'
;MMALLPPIGEKDNQQVSLQLNENGTWNTVATKQIEPDSRTAVFKLENWDASKNTEYRVEYIEKGKDGTENPEYYGGTIRKDPVDRPLRFGGLTCQFTSGYPYTPLVENLTQLEPDMLYFSGDQVYEPNGGYQIKREPVDVSILNYLGKYYMFGWAFGDLMRDVPTICTPDDHDVFHGNLWGEAGEDMPEERGTSDSPGFRQSVEMVNVVNQTQCGQLPDPYDPTPIKQGMSVWYTDLTYGRVSFAIITDRIFKTAPEAVSRWEGRHDHMQDPYDDLSFLDKPGVEMIGERQTKFLNDWITDWESVDMKVLLSQTVFANVATHHGSMDNYLYGDLDSGGWPKSGRDKVIRLMRKVAAFHINGDQHVPSLVQYGIDDFQDAGWSFCTPAIAVGYQRWFRPDELGVPVLDRPEHNYPNTGKYTDAFGNKNFVYAIGNPGTITSDKESRYNQALLRSSGFGFVTFNQSERTILIDAWRFKADVENPNPVRDQFPGWPKQISQFDNLGFGAENVLPEISVNQPNQVMQIWNEKTSDLAHIYRIKGNTVQPKLFESGTFTVIIGENKRREAITGLKTQKEKNPEKVLVEL
;
A
#
# COMPACT_ATOMS: atom_id res chain seq x y z
N MET A 1 11.13 6.21 -14.68
CA MET A 1 10.12 7.18 -15.15
C MET A 1 9.35 6.56 -16.30
N MET A 2 8.05 6.82 -16.42
CA MET A 2 7.23 6.34 -17.53
C MET A 2 6.44 7.49 -18.15
N ALA A 3 6.38 7.53 -19.48
CA ALA A 3 5.45 8.37 -20.20
C ALA A 3 4.27 7.52 -20.66
N LEU A 4 3.04 8.00 -20.43
CA LEU A 4 1.81 7.45 -21.01
C LEU A 4 1.37 8.38 -22.14
N LEU A 5 1.27 7.84 -23.35
CA LEU A 5 0.90 8.60 -24.54
C LEU A 5 -0.57 8.37 -24.90
N PRO A 6 -1.25 9.34 -25.54
CA PRO A 6 -2.54 9.09 -26.16
C PRO A 6 -2.41 8.05 -27.28
N PRO A 7 -3.53 7.50 -27.79
CA PRO A 7 -3.49 6.63 -28.96
C PRO A 7 -2.80 7.32 -30.15
N ILE A 8 -1.76 6.68 -30.68
CA ILE A 8 -1.05 7.08 -31.89
C ILE A 8 -1.35 6.10 -33.03
N GLY A 9 -1.38 6.60 -34.25
CA GLY A 9 -1.58 5.82 -35.47
C GLY A 9 -0.29 5.12 -35.92
N GLU A 10 -0.45 4.08 -36.76
CA GLU A 10 0.68 3.28 -37.28
C GLU A 10 1.73 4.08 -38.06
N LYS A 11 1.32 5.22 -38.66
CA LYS A 11 2.20 6.10 -39.45
C LYS A 11 2.79 7.23 -38.62
N ASP A 12 2.35 7.39 -37.38
CA ASP A 12 2.87 8.41 -36.48
C ASP A 12 4.26 8.00 -35.97
N ASN A 13 4.95 8.93 -35.32
CA ASN A 13 6.23 8.64 -34.72
C ASN A 13 6.05 7.62 -33.57
N GLN A 14 6.71 6.47 -33.67
CA GLN A 14 6.62 5.41 -32.65
C GLN A 14 7.65 5.58 -31.52
N GLN A 15 8.36 6.70 -31.48
CA GLN A 15 9.41 6.98 -30.51
C GLN A 15 9.14 8.25 -29.71
N VAL A 16 9.58 8.21 -28.46
CA VAL A 16 9.52 9.35 -27.54
C VAL A 16 10.87 9.51 -26.85
N SER A 17 11.28 10.76 -26.66
CA SER A 17 12.59 11.11 -26.10
C SER A 17 12.44 11.75 -24.72
N LEU A 18 13.30 11.38 -23.78
CA LEU A 18 13.46 12.05 -22.51
C LEU A 18 14.61 13.05 -22.62
N GLN A 19 14.34 14.30 -22.29
CA GLN A 19 15.31 15.39 -22.23
C GLN A 19 15.44 15.92 -20.81
N LEU A 20 16.66 16.21 -20.39
CA LEU A 20 16.95 16.86 -19.11
C LEU A 20 17.50 18.27 -19.36
N ASN A 21 17.15 19.21 -18.48
CA ASN A 21 17.72 20.56 -18.52
C ASN A 21 19.04 20.59 -17.75
N GLU A 22 20.14 20.69 -18.48
CA GLU A 22 21.49 20.86 -17.91
C GLU A 22 21.95 22.29 -18.15
N ASN A 23 21.89 23.11 -17.10
CA ASN A 23 22.33 24.52 -17.12
C ASN A 23 21.70 25.37 -18.24
N GLY A 24 20.39 25.19 -18.48
CA GLY A 24 19.64 25.92 -19.50
C GLY A 24 19.68 25.28 -20.90
N THR A 25 20.33 24.12 -21.03
CA THR A 25 20.39 23.36 -22.29
C THR A 25 19.65 22.05 -22.14
N TRP A 26 18.71 21.77 -23.05
CA TRP A 26 17.98 20.51 -23.08
C TRP A 26 18.78 19.43 -23.81
N ASN A 27 19.14 18.36 -23.09
CA ASN A 27 19.89 17.23 -23.62
C ASN A 27 19.01 15.97 -23.67
N THR A 28 18.90 15.34 -24.84
CA THR A 28 18.25 14.03 -24.98
C THR A 28 19.12 12.96 -24.31
N VAL A 29 18.63 12.39 -23.22
CA VAL A 29 19.33 11.36 -22.45
C VAL A 29 18.87 9.95 -22.78
N ALA A 30 17.69 9.81 -23.37
CA ALA A 30 17.16 8.53 -23.83
C ALA A 30 16.08 8.73 -24.88
N THR A 31 15.99 7.79 -25.83
CA THR A 31 14.85 7.66 -26.76
C THR A 31 14.34 6.23 -26.66
N LYS A 32 13.02 6.07 -26.58
CA LYS A 32 12.36 4.76 -26.40
C LYS A 32 11.28 4.56 -27.45
N GLN A 33 11.14 3.32 -27.90
CA GLN A 33 9.96 2.90 -28.63
C GLN A 33 8.75 2.91 -27.69
N ILE A 34 7.62 3.34 -28.21
CA ILE A 34 6.35 3.33 -27.50
C ILE A 34 5.84 1.88 -27.54
N GLU A 35 5.54 1.34 -26.38
CA GLU A 35 4.96 0.01 -26.27
C GLU A 35 3.54 0.06 -26.84
N PRO A 36 3.27 -0.71 -27.92
CA PRO A 36 2.09 -0.54 -28.73
C PRO A 36 0.79 -0.87 -28.01
N ASP A 37 0.76 -1.74 -27.00
CA ASP A 37 -0.50 -2.12 -26.34
C ASP A 37 -0.88 -1.17 -25.21
N SER A 38 0.06 -0.86 -24.31
CA SER A 38 -0.11 0.05 -23.17
C SER A 38 0.02 1.53 -23.50
N ARG A 39 0.56 1.87 -24.68
CA ARG A 39 0.93 3.24 -25.08
C ARG A 39 1.91 3.89 -24.09
N THR A 40 2.81 3.10 -23.51
CA THR A 40 3.81 3.60 -22.56
C THR A 40 5.22 3.63 -23.13
N ALA A 41 6.08 4.45 -22.54
CA ALA A 41 7.53 4.38 -22.73
C ALA A 41 8.24 4.52 -21.38
N VAL A 42 9.04 3.51 -21.02
CA VAL A 42 9.75 3.46 -19.74
C VAL A 42 11.21 3.87 -19.92
N PHE A 43 11.61 4.87 -19.14
CA PHE A 43 12.97 5.39 -19.07
C PHE A 43 13.60 5.00 -17.74
N LYS A 44 14.76 4.32 -17.83
CA LYS A 44 15.63 3.96 -16.72
C LYS A 44 16.96 4.68 -16.90
N LEU A 45 17.33 5.50 -15.92
CA LEU A 45 18.60 6.20 -15.85
C LEU A 45 19.35 5.67 -14.62
N GLU A 46 20.59 5.23 -14.82
CA GLU A 46 21.44 4.74 -13.73
C GLU A 46 22.40 5.84 -13.28
N ASN A 47 22.93 5.72 -12.06
CA ASN A 47 23.84 6.70 -11.45
C ASN A 47 23.23 8.12 -11.39
N TRP A 48 21.92 8.19 -11.07
CA TRP A 48 21.17 9.43 -10.95
C TRP A 48 21.66 10.28 -9.78
N ASP A 49 21.85 11.59 -10.00
CA ASP A 49 22.14 12.55 -8.95
C ASP A 49 20.85 13.00 -8.26
N ALA A 50 20.46 12.27 -7.21
CA ALA A 50 19.25 12.55 -6.43
C ALA A 50 19.38 13.77 -5.48
N SER A 51 20.54 14.46 -5.44
CA SER A 51 20.79 15.55 -4.50
C SER A 51 20.16 16.89 -4.91
N LYS A 52 19.69 17.01 -6.16
CA LYS A 52 19.17 18.25 -6.74
C LYS A 52 17.88 18.00 -7.51
N ASN A 53 17.06 19.05 -7.59
CA ASN A 53 15.94 19.07 -8.53
C ASN A 53 16.50 19.09 -9.96
N THR A 54 15.92 18.28 -10.84
CA THR A 54 16.26 18.27 -12.25
C THR A 54 14.99 18.44 -13.07
N GLU A 55 14.91 19.54 -13.82
CA GLU A 55 13.84 19.73 -14.79
C GLU A 55 14.00 18.74 -15.94
N TYR A 56 12.90 18.13 -16.35
CA TYR A 56 12.86 17.22 -17.49
C TYR A 56 11.73 17.61 -18.44
N ARG A 57 11.82 17.14 -19.68
CA ARG A 57 10.69 17.12 -20.61
C ARG A 57 10.71 15.87 -21.46
N VAL A 58 9.53 15.37 -21.75
CA VAL A 58 9.28 14.32 -22.73
C VAL A 58 9.02 15.02 -24.07
N GLU A 59 9.78 14.66 -25.10
CA GLU A 59 9.65 15.17 -26.46
C GLU A 59 9.00 14.11 -27.34
N TYR A 60 7.92 14.51 -28.02
CA TYR A 60 7.28 13.73 -29.05
C TYR A 60 7.27 14.53 -30.36
N ILE A 61 7.84 13.97 -31.43
CA ILE A 61 7.84 14.61 -32.75
C ILE A 61 6.58 14.17 -33.50
N GLU A 62 5.59 15.06 -33.58
CA GLU A 62 4.37 14.86 -34.38
C GLU A 62 4.70 14.96 -35.87
N LYS A 63 4.14 14.04 -36.67
CA LYS A 63 4.29 14.02 -38.13
C LYS A 63 3.00 14.45 -38.81
N GLY A 64 3.01 15.64 -39.40
CA GLY A 64 1.93 16.14 -40.24
C GLY A 64 1.75 15.30 -41.50
N LYS A 65 0.54 15.30 -42.06
CA LYS A 65 0.23 14.57 -43.32
C LYS A 65 1.04 15.05 -44.52
N ASP A 66 1.55 16.27 -44.47
CA ASP A 66 2.42 16.89 -45.48
C ASP A 66 3.92 16.60 -45.25
N GLY A 67 4.26 15.83 -44.21
CA GLY A 67 5.62 15.51 -43.82
C GLY A 67 6.29 16.54 -42.90
N THR A 68 5.55 17.55 -42.43
CA THR A 68 6.05 18.46 -41.40
C THR A 68 6.30 17.71 -40.09
N GLU A 69 7.39 18.05 -39.41
CA GLU A 69 7.74 17.50 -38.09
C GLU A 69 7.63 18.61 -37.05
N ASN A 70 6.71 18.46 -36.10
CA ASN A 70 6.48 19.42 -35.03
C ASN A 70 6.83 18.78 -33.68
N PRO A 71 7.87 19.26 -32.98
CA PRO A 71 8.20 18.75 -31.66
C PRO A 71 7.24 19.32 -30.60
N GLU A 72 6.61 18.42 -29.86
CA GLU A 72 5.77 18.71 -28.69
C GLU A 72 6.48 18.28 -27.41
N TYR A 73 6.26 19.06 -26.34
CA TYR A 73 6.99 18.90 -25.08
C TYR A 73 6.04 18.82 -23.88
N TYR A 74 6.24 17.80 -23.03
CA TYR A 74 5.57 17.69 -21.74
C TYR A 74 6.59 17.62 -20.61
N GLY A 75 6.66 18.66 -19.77
CA GLY A 75 7.72 18.86 -18.79
C GLY A 75 7.27 18.78 -17.33
N GLY A 76 8.22 18.50 -16.45
CA GLY A 76 8.07 18.44 -15.00
C GLY A 76 9.43 18.49 -14.30
N THR A 77 9.45 18.18 -13.01
CA THR A 77 10.65 18.20 -12.17
C THR A 77 10.83 16.86 -11.47
N ILE A 78 11.98 16.22 -11.70
CA ILE A 78 12.44 15.14 -10.82
C ILE A 78 13.01 15.83 -9.57
N ARG A 79 12.26 15.82 -8.47
CA ARG A 79 12.65 16.48 -7.22
C ARG A 79 13.79 15.74 -6.52
N LYS A 80 14.62 16.49 -5.81
CA LYS A 80 15.68 15.96 -4.94
C LYS A 80 15.08 15.00 -3.91
N ASP A 81 15.83 13.97 -3.56
CA ASP A 81 15.47 13.05 -2.47
C ASP A 81 15.44 13.81 -1.12
N PRO A 82 14.31 13.82 -0.38
CA PRO A 82 14.15 14.60 0.85
C PRO A 82 14.82 13.92 2.06
N VAL A 83 16.13 13.66 1.98
CA VAL A 83 16.90 13.00 3.06
C VAL A 83 17.24 13.92 4.25
N ASP A 84 17.00 15.23 4.10
CA ASP A 84 17.35 16.30 5.05
C ASP A 84 16.17 16.79 5.90
N ARG A 85 14.97 16.22 5.70
CA ARG A 85 13.74 16.58 6.43
C ARG A 85 12.75 15.42 6.47
N PRO A 86 11.66 15.51 7.24
CA PRO A 86 10.60 14.50 7.21
C PRO A 86 10.03 14.28 5.80
N LEU A 87 9.81 13.02 5.45
CA LEU A 87 9.21 12.59 4.18
C LEU A 87 7.69 12.75 4.27
N ARG A 88 7.10 13.48 3.31
CA ARG A 88 5.66 13.71 3.18
C ARG A 88 5.07 12.78 2.13
N PHE A 89 4.13 11.93 2.51
CA PHE A 89 3.62 10.84 1.68
C PHE A 89 2.10 10.97 1.52
N GLY A 90 1.62 11.11 0.28
CA GLY A 90 0.19 11.08 -0.04
C GLY A 90 -0.28 9.65 -0.29
N GLY A 91 -1.25 9.17 0.49
CA GLY A 91 -1.85 7.84 0.34
C GLY A 91 -3.23 7.93 -0.29
N LEU A 92 -3.43 7.20 -1.39
CA LEU A 92 -4.59 7.31 -2.27
C LEU A 92 -5.06 5.90 -2.66
N THR A 93 -6.38 5.71 -2.76
CA THR A 93 -7.00 4.44 -3.16
C THR A 93 -8.37 4.73 -3.77
N CYS A 94 -8.91 3.83 -4.58
CA CYS A 94 -10.34 3.77 -4.90
C CYS A 94 -10.94 5.09 -5.40
N GLN A 95 -10.78 5.37 -6.70
CA GLN A 95 -11.28 6.59 -7.33
C GLN A 95 -12.51 6.35 -8.19
N PHE A 96 -13.65 6.12 -7.54
CA PHE A 96 -14.90 5.91 -8.25
C PHE A 96 -15.31 7.14 -9.07
N THR A 97 -15.73 6.89 -10.31
CA THR A 97 -15.94 7.92 -11.35
C THR A 97 -16.90 9.05 -10.98
N SER A 98 -17.82 8.83 -10.02
CA SER A 98 -18.76 9.87 -9.57
C SER A 98 -18.05 11.11 -8.99
N GLY A 99 -16.85 10.94 -8.41
CA GLY A 99 -16.05 12.04 -7.89
C GLY A 99 -15.23 12.78 -8.94
N TYR A 100 -15.11 12.27 -10.17
CA TYR A 100 -14.21 12.82 -11.18
C TYR A 100 -14.57 14.28 -11.53
N PRO A 101 -13.58 15.19 -11.70
CA PRO A 101 -12.12 14.98 -11.70
C PRO A 101 -11.45 15.14 -10.33
N TYR A 102 -12.16 14.90 -9.22
CA TYR A 102 -11.63 14.92 -7.86
C TYR A 102 -10.97 16.24 -7.43
N THR A 103 -11.34 17.37 -8.06
CA THR A 103 -10.64 18.66 -7.95
C THR A 103 -10.34 19.10 -6.51
N PRO A 104 -11.31 19.09 -5.55
CA PRO A 104 -11.03 19.56 -4.20
C PRO A 104 -9.91 18.77 -3.50
N LEU A 105 -9.81 17.48 -3.78
CA LEU A 105 -8.78 16.60 -3.23
C LEU A 105 -7.42 16.87 -3.90
N VAL A 106 -7.39 17.02 -5.23
CA VAL A 106 -6.16 17.31 -5.99
C VAL A 106 -5.58 18.67 -5.61
N GLU A 107 -6.43 19.68 -5.41
CA GLU A 107 -6.01 21.01 -4.92
C GLU A 107 -5.40 20.89 -3.52
N ASN A 108 -6.06 20.18 -2.58
CA ASN A 108 -5.52 19.96 -1.25
C ASN A 108 -4.18 19.22 -1.26
N LEU A 109 -4.03 18.17 -2.08
CA LEU A 109 -2.74 17.47 -2.24
C LEU A 109 -1.66 18.40 -2.78
N THR A 110 -2.00 19.26 -3.74
CA THR A 110 -1.06 20.23 -4.32
C THR A 110 -0.56 21.19 -3.24
N GLN A 111 -1.45 21.72 -2.40
CA GLN A 111 -1.09 22.59 -1.27
C GLN A 111 -0.28 21.86 -0.18
N LEU A 112 -0.53 20.57 0.01
CA LEU A 112 0.23 19.74 0.93
C LEU A 112 1.59 19.30 0.37
N GLU A 113 1.93 19.61 -0.88
CA GLU A 113 3.25 19.35 -1.50
C GLU A 113 3.87 18.00 -1.08
N PRO A 114 3.21 16.84 -1.32
CA PRO A 114 3.74 15.54 -0.98
C PRO A 114 5.08 15.33 -1.69
N ASP A 115 6.02 14.65 -1.05
CA ASP A 115 7.27 14.19 -1.66
C ASP A 115 7.06 12.97 -2.55
N MET A 116 6.02 12.20 -2.24
CA MET A 116 5.73 10.94 -2.88
C MET A 116 4.23 10.65 -2.81
N LEU A 117 3.71 9.98 -3.83
CA LEU A 117 2.34 9.47 -3.87
C LEU A 117 2.32 7.95 -3.90
N TYR A 118 1.27 7.38 -3.33
CA TYR A 118 0.93 5.98 -3.47
C TYR A 118 -0.54 5.82 -3.81
N PHE A 119 -0.82 5.17 -4.94
CA PHE A 119 -2.14 4.70 -5.33
C PHE A 119 -2.20 3.18 -5.16
N SER A 120 -2.94 2.69 -4.16
CA SER A 120 -2.93 1.27 -3.79
C SER A 120 -3.74 0.36 -4.71
N GLY A 121 -4.60 0.93 -5.56
CA GLY A 121 -5.53 0.16 -6.37
C GLY A 121 -6.74 0.97 -6.80
N ASP A 122 -7.54 0.40 -7.70
CA ASP A 122 -8.83 0.92 -8.14
C ASP A 122 -8.70 2.31 -8.79
N GLN A 123 -7.67 2.47 -9.61
CA GLN A 123 -7.49 3.66 -10.44
C GLN A 123 -8.59 3.72 -11.50
N VAL A 124 -9.14 2.58 -11.91
CA VAL A 124 -10.36 2.53 -12.71
C VAL A 124 -11.37 1.56 -12.11
N TYR A 125 -12.65 1.83 -12.37
CA TYR A 125 -13.75 0.91 -12.11
C TYR A 125 -14.33 0.40 -13.44
N GLU A 126 -15.10 -0.69 -13.36
CA GLU A 126 -15.76 -1.29 -14.52
C GLU A 126 -16.63 -0.28 -15.27
N PRO A 127 -17.50 0.48 -14.59
CA PRO A 127 -18.01 1.75 -15.12
C PRO A 127 -17.04 2.89 -14.80
N ASN A 128 -16.49 3.51 -15.83
CA ASN A 128 -15.71 4.74 -15.67
C ASN A 128 -15.88 5.61 -16.91
N GLY A 129 -16.10 6.92 -16.74
CA GLY A 129 -16.27 7.86 -17.87
C GLY A 129 -17.49 7.60 -18.77
N GLY A 130 -18.47 6.80 -18.31
CA GLY A 130 -19.60 6.34 -19.13
C GLY A 130 -19.28 5.16 -20.05
N TYR A 131 -18.04 4.66 -20.05
CA TYR A 131 -17.67 3.44 -20.76
C TYR A 131 -18.18 2.21 -20.01
N GLN A 132 -18.74 1.25 -20.75
CA GLN A 132 -19.04 -0.09 -20.24
C GLN A 132 -17.81 -1.00 -20.31
N ILE A 133 -17.90 -2.19 -19.73
CA ILE A 133 -16.86 -3.22 -19.84
C ILE A 133 -16.80 -3.75 -21.28
N LYS A 134 -15.58 -3.90 -21.79
CA LYS A 134 -15.28 -4.78 -22.93
C LYS A 134 -14.21 -5.77 -22.49
N ARG A 135 -14.48 -7.06 -22.72
CA ARG A 135 -13.53 -8.14 -22.42
C ARG A 135 -12.88 -8.73 -23.66
N GLU A 136 -13.63 -8.72 -24.77
CA GLU A 136 -13.21 -9.25 -26.05
C GLU A 136 -13.68 -8.36 -27.21
N PRO A 137 -12.98 -8.40 -28.37
CA PRO A 137 -11.63 -8.99 -28.55
C PRO A 137 -10.55 -8.24 -27.75
N VAL A 138 -9.35 -8.82 -27.64
CA VAL A 138 -8.26 -8.34 -26.75
C VAL A 138 -7.89 -6.87 -26.98
N ASP A 139 -7.78 -6.44 -28.23
CA ASP A 139 -7.47 -5.07 -28.64
C ASP A 139 -8.54 -4.08 -28.17
N VAL A 140 -9.82 -4.45 -28.30
CA VAL A 140 -10.95 -3.63 -27.83
C VAL A 140 -11.01 -3.59 -26.31
N SER A 141 -10.65 -4.69 -25.63
CA SER A 141 -10.54 -4.76 -24.17
C SER A 141 -9.45 -3.82 -23.64
N ILE A 142 -8.27 -3.86 -24.26
CA ILE A 142 -7.15 -2.96 -23.96
C ILE A 142 -7.54 -1.50 -24.18
N LEU A 143 -8.15 -1.17 -25.33
CA LEU A 143 -8.61 0.20 -25.61
C LEU A 143 -9.69 0.66 -24.62
N ASN A 144 -10.59 -0.22 -24.18
CA ASN A 144 -11.58 0.09 -23.17
C ASN A 144 -10.94 0.43 -21.81
N TYR A 145 -9.90 -0.31 -21.42
CA TYR A 145 -9.12 0.00 -20.23
C TYR A 145 -8.36 1.33 -20.36
N LEU A 146 -7.60 1.51 -21.45
CA LEU A 146 -6.81 2.73 -21.67
C LEU A 146 -7.68 3.99 -21.65
N GLY A 147 -8.86 3.95 -22.28
CA GLY A 147 -9.81 5.06 -22.25
C GLY A 147 -10.20 5.49 -20.84
N LYS A 148 -10.34 4.53 -19.92
CA LYS A 148 -10.61 4.79 -18.50
C LYS A 148 -9.35 5.24 -17.76
N TYR A 149 -8.20 4.64 -18.06
CA TYR A 149 -6.93 4.96 -17.42
C TYR A 149 -6.41 6.36 -17.79
N TYR A 150 -6.68 6.87 -19.00
CA TYR A 150 -6.35 8.25 -19.36
C TYR A 150 -7.07 9.28 -18.47
N MET A 151 -8.27 8.97 -17.96
CA MET A 151 -8.95 9.85 -17.01
C MET A 151 -8.17 9.97 -15.70
N PHE A 152 -7.55 8.89 -15.23
CA PHE A 152 -6.63 8.94 -14.09
C PHE A 152 -5.46 9.90 -14.37
N GLY A 153 -4.84 9.77 -15.54
CA GLY A 153 -3.80 10.70 -16.01
C GLY A 153 -4.25 12.15 -16.08
N TRP A 154 -5.48 12.43 -16.53
CA TRP A 154 -6.04 13.80 -16.58
C TRP A 154 -6.33 14.38 -15.20
N ALA A 155 -6.72 13.56 -14.22
CA ALA A 155 -7.01 14.04 -12.87
C ALA A 155 -5.73 14.36 -12.07
N PHE A 156 -4.68 13.54 -12.22
CA PHE A 156 -3.49 13.61 -11.36
C PHE A 156 -2.19 13.94 -12.10
N GLY A 157 -2.19 14.02 -13.43
CA GLY A 157 -0.95 14.15 -14.23
C GLY A 157 -0.11 15.37 -13.90
N ASP A 158 -0.75 16.52 -13.63
CA ASP A 158 -0.05 17.74 -13.21
C ASP A 158 0.65 17.59 -11.85
N LEU A 159 0.14 16.75 -10.96
CA LEU A 159 0.80 16.41 -9.69
C LEU A 159 1.89 15.35 -9.92
N MET A 160 1.57 14.27 -10.64
CA MET A 160 2.46 13.12 -10.83
C MET A 160 3.71 13.43 -11.66
N ARG A 161 3.68 14.46 -12.52
CA ARG A 161 4.88 14.87 -13.28
C ARG A 161 5.97 15.47 -12.39
N ASP A 162 5.62 15.96 -11.20
CA ASP A 162 6.55 16.58 -10.25
C ASP A 162 6.75 15.73 -8.99
N VAL A 163 5.92 14.71 -8.76
CA VAL A 163 5.91 13.87 -7.56
C VAL A 163 6.12 12.39 -7.93
N PRO A 164 7.24 11.76 -7.50
CA PRO A 164 7.40 10.31 -7.61
C PRO A 164 6.18 9.54 -7.10
N THR A 165 5.67 8.63 -7.92
CA THR A 165 4.39 7.97 -7.67
C THR A 165 4.54 6.45 -7.75
N ILE A 166 4.24 5.77 -6.65
CA ILE A 166 3.96 4.33 -6.65
C ILE A 166 2.49 4.15 -7.05
N CYS A 167 2.24 3.29 -8.03
CA CYS A 167 0.89 2.90 -8.41
C CYS A 167 0.87 1.38 -8.53
N THR A 168 -0.15 0.76 -7.96
CA THR A 168 -0.36 -0.70 -8.01
C THR A 168 -1.82 -0.97 -8.37
N PRO A 169 -2.10 -2.00 -9.19
CA PRO A 169 -3.47 -2.40 -9.50
C PRO A 169 -4.13 -3.14 -8.34
N ASP A 170 -5.44 -3.12 -8.34
CA ASP A 170 -6.32 -3.97 -7.53
C ASP A 170 -7.39 -4.63 -8.43
N ASP A 171 -8.44 -5.17 -7.86
CA ASP A 171 -9.49 -5.94 -8.53
C ASP A 171 -10.23 -5.19 -9.64
N HIS A 172 -10.64 -3.95 -9.39
CA HIS A 172 -11.43 -3.19 -10.36
C HIS A 172 -10.62 -2.77 -11.59
N ASP A 173 -9.29 -2.72 -11.50
CA ASP A 173 -8.40 -2.38 -12.62
C ASP A 173 -8.37 -3.45 -13.70
N VAL A 174 -8.63 -4.71 -13.33
CA VAL A 174 -8.83 -5.85 -14.25
C VAL A 174 -10.30 -6.16 -14.49
N PHE A 175 -11.19 -5.25 -14.08
CA PHE A 175 -12.64 -5.35 -14.13
C PHE A 175 -13.22 -6.55 -13.37
N HIS A 176 -12.75 -6.78 -12.16
CA HIS A 176 -13.37 -7.69 -11.20
C HIS A 176 -14.04 -6.88 -10.08
N GLY A 177 -15.06 -7.47 -9.47
CA GLY A 177 -15.63 -6.91 -8.25
C GLY A 177 -14.81 -7.27 -7.01
N ASN A 178 -14.11 -8.41 -7.05
CA ASN A 178 -13.15 -8.90 -6.05
C ASN A 178 -12.18 -9.86 -6.78
N LEU A 179 -10.87 -9.74 -6.55
CA LEU A 179 -9.85 -10.49 -7.31
C LEU A 179 -9.17 -11.60 -6.49
N TRP A 180 -9.22 -12.80 -7.04
CA TRP A 180 -8.59 -14.02 -6.52
C TRP A 180 -7.62 -14.58 -7.55
N GLY A 181 -6.41 -14.02 -7.60
CA GLY A 181 -5.55 -14.18 -8.78
C GLY A 181 -5.02 -15.59 -9.03
N GLU A 182 -4.98 -16.48 -8.02
CA GLU A 182 -4.57 -17.89 -8.15
C GLU A 182 -3.24 -18.10 -8.93
N ALA A 183 -2.33 -17.14 -8.79
CA ALA A 183 -1.07 -17.06 -9.51
C ALA A 183 -1.23 -17.01 -11.05
N GLY A 184 -2.23 -16.28 -11.55
CA GLY A 184 -2.46 -16.02 -12.97
C GLY A 184 -3.30 -17.09 -13.68
N GLU A 185 -4.16 -17.80 -12.95
CA GLU A 185 -5.08 -18.76 -13.60
C GLU A 185 -6.09 -18.04 -14.50
N ASP A 186 -6.54 -18.74 -15.54
CA ASP A 186 -7.62 -18.30 -16.40
C ASP A 186 -8.97 -18.43 -15.67
N MET A 187 -9.88 -17.47 -15.85
CA MET A 187 -11.27 -17.60 -15.42
C MET A 187 -12.19 -17.89 -16.61
N PRO A 188 -12.84 -19.07 -16.65
CA PRO A 188 -13.83 -19.41 -17.66
C PRO A 188 -14.99 -18.41 -17.76
N GLU A 189 -15.57 -18.29 -18.95
CA GLU A 189 -16.51 -17.21 -19.27
C GLU A 189 -17.80 -17.21 -18.45
N GLU A 190 -18.26 -18.41 -18.13
CA GLU A 190 -19.48 -18.68 -17.38
C GLU A 190 -19.40 -18.32 -15.88
N ARG A 191 -18.21 -17.97 -15.38
CA ARG A 191 -17.98 -17.67 -13.97
C ARG A 191 -18.13 -16.19 -13.62
N GLY A 192 -18.52 -15.93 -12.37
CA GLY A 192 -18.65 -14.58 -11.82
C GLY A 192 -17.29 -14.00 -11.43
N THR A 193 -17.18 -12.67 -11.39
CA THR A 193 -15.91 -11.96 -11.09
C THR A 193 -15.84 -11.43 -9.66
N SER A 194 -16.53 -12.08 -8.74
CA SER A 194 -16.59 -11.66 -7.32
C SER A 194 -16.02 -12.72 -6.36
N ASP A 195 -16.02 -13.98 -6.73
CA ASP A 195 -15.64 -15.05 -5.80
C ASP A 195 -15.01 -16.26 -6.49
N SER A 196 -14.87 -16.22 -7.82
CA SER A 196 -14.23 -17.27 -8.60
C SER A 196 -12.73 -17.06 -8.77
N PRO A 197 -11.96 -18.16 -8.93
CA PRO A 197 -10.52 -18.12 -9.17
C PRO A 197 -10.13 -17.54 -10.55
N GLY A 198 -9.00 -16.85 -10.59
CA GLY A 198 -8.30 -16.47 -11.81
C GLY A 198 -8.71 -15.11 -12.42
N PHE A 199 -8.30 -14.87 -13.65
CA PHE A 199 -8.52 -13.63 -14.40
C PHE A 199 -9.52 -13.84 -15.54
N ARG A 200 -10.58 -13.03 -15.55
CA ARG A 200 -11.57 -12.99 -16.63
C ARG A 200 -11.12 -12.23 -17.87
N GLN A 201 -10.14 -11.34 -17.72
CA GLN A 201 -9.50 -10.64 -18.83
C GLN A 201 -8.36 -11.48 -19.39
N SER A 202 -8.05 -11.31 -20.67
CA SER A 202 -6.89 -11.99 -21.27
C SER A 202 -5.60 -11.53 -20.58
N VAL A 203 -4.60 -12.42 -20.56
CA VAL A 203 -3.29 -12.15 -19.94
C VAL A 203 -2.60 -10.92 -20.57
N GLU A 204 -2.84 -10.66 -21.86
CA GLU A 204 -2.32 -9.48 -22.55
C GLU A 204 -2.92 -8.19 -21.99
N MET A 205 -4.25 -8.15 -21.77
CA MET A 205 -4.88 -6.97 -21.14
C MET A 205 -4.41 -6.79 -19.69
N VAL A 206 -4.28 -7.88 -18.92
CA VAL A 206 -3.74 -7.81 -17.55
C VAL A 206 -2.29 -7.33 -17.54
N ASN A 207 -1.47 -7.75 -18.50
CA ASN A 207 -0.11 -7.25 -18.67
C ASN A 207 -0.07 -5.77 -19.04
N VAL A 208 -1.05 -5.27 -19.82
CA VAL A 208 -1.21 -3.82 -20.05
C VAL A 208 -1.51 -3.10 -18.75
N VAL A 209 -2.41 -3.62 -17.91
CA VAL A 209 -2.70 -3.06 -16.57
C VAL A 209 -1.42 -3.02 -15.72
N ASN A 210 -0.70 -4.14 -15.62
CA ASN A 210 0.57 -4.19 -14.88
C ASN A 210 1.59 -3.17 -15.42
N GLN A 211 1.69 -3.02 -16.74
CA GLN A 211 2.63 -2.10 -17.39
C GLN A 211 2.27 -0.63 -17.12
N THR A 212 1.00 -0.24 -17.30
CA THR A 212 0.54 1.14 -17.10
C THR A 212 0.57 1.56 -15.64
N GLN A 213 0.37 0.62 -14.72
CA GLN A 213 0.32 0.90 -13.29
C GLN A 213 1.70 0.80 -12.62
N CYS A 214 2.50 -0.20 -12.99
CA CYS A 214 3.73 -0.55 -12.27
C CYS A 214 5.00 -0.41 -13.11
N GLY A 215 4.92 -0.09 -14.42
CA GLY A 215 6.09 -0.08 -15.31
C GLY A 215 7.18 0.94 -14.94
N GLN A 216 6.85 1.94 -14.13
CA GLN A 216 7.80 2.93 -13.58
C GLN A 216 8.47 2.51 -12.26
N LEU A 217 7.99 1.45 -11.60
CA LEU A 217 8.58 0.97 -10.35
C LEU A 217 10.00 0.43 -10.61
N PRO A 218 10.82 0.25 -9.54
CA PRO A 218 12.03 -0.55 -9.65
C PRO A 218 11.75 -1.92 -10.27
N ASP A 219 12.77 -2.53 -10.88
CA ASP A 219 12.61 -3.83 -11.52
C ASP A 219 12.01 -4.83 -10.49
N PRO A 220 11.11 -5.74 -10.93
CA PRO A 220 10.52 -6.71 -10.02
C PRO A 220 11.60 -7.57 -9.36
N TYR A 221 11.45 -7.87 -8.07
CA TYR A 221 12.43 -8.65 -7.31
C TYR A 221 12.73 -10.00 -7.97
N ASP A 222 11.69 -10.66 -8.47
CA ASP A 222 11.80 -11.82 -9.34
C ASP A 222 10.79 -11.65 -10.49
N PRO A 223 11.26 -11.31 -11.70
CA PRO A 223 10.39 -10.99 -12.84
C PRO A 223 9.87 -12.23 -13.58
N THR A 224 10.12 -13.46 -13.08
CA THR A 224 9.66 -14.69 -13.74
C THR A 224 8.13 -14.65 -13.89
N PRO A 225 7.58 -14.76 -15.12
CA PRO A 225 6.14 -14.76 -15.33
C PRO A 225 5.44 -15.91 -14.59
N ILE A 226 4.17 -15.72 -14.25
CA ILE A 226 3.34 -16.76 -13.65
C ILE A 226 2.47 -17.44 -14.71
N LYS A 227 1.37 -18.10 -14.31
CA LYS A 227 0.53 -18.84 -15.26
C LYS A 227 0.04 -17.91 -16.38
N GLN A 228 -0.20 -18.52 -17.54
CA GLN A 228 -0.48 -17.83 -18.81
C GLN A 228 0.62 -16.86 -19.30
N GLY A 229 1.78 -16.79 -18.65
CA GLY A 229 2.81 -15.80 -18.98
C GLY A 229 2.50 -14.41 -18.43
N MET A 230 1.67 -14.30 -17.40
CA MET A 230 1.34 -13.03 -16.76
C MET A 230 2.57 -12.44 -16.03
N SER A 231 2.79 -11.14 -16.21
CA SER A 231 3.86 -10.40 -15.54
C SER A 231 3.58 -10.20 -14.05
N VAL A 232 4.64 -9.94 -13.28
CA VAL A 232 4.58 -9.62 -11.85
C VAL A 232 5.46 -8.40 -11.56
N TRP A 233 5.14 -7.66 -10.50
CA TRP A 233 5.72 -6.32 -10.27
C TRP A 233 6.23 -6.03 -8.85
N TYR A 234 6.07 -6.97 -7.91
CA TYR A 234 6.47 -6.74 -6.51
C TYR A 234 7.97 -6.46 -6.38
N THR A 235 8.30 -5.45 -5.58
CA THR A 235 9.67 -4.91 -5.46
C THR A 235 9.77 -4.04 -4.20
N ASP A 236 10.93 -3.42 -3.98
CA ASP A 236 11.11 -2.39 -2.96
C ASP A 236 11.65 -1.08 -3.54
N LEU A 237 11.43 0.02 -2.81
CA LEU A 237 11.93 1.34 -3.13
C LEU A 237 12.41 2.03 -1.86
N THR A 238 13.61 2.62 -1.89
CA THR A 238 14.09 3.51 -0.83
C THR A 238 14.05 4.96 -1.29
N TYR A 239 13.31 5.80 -0.55
CA TYR A 239 13.19 7.24 -0.81
C TYR A 239 13.02 8.00 0.51
N GLY A 240 13.71 9.13 0.69
CA GLY A 240 13.70 9.89 1.94
C GLY A 240 14.19 9.07 3.14
N ARG A 241 15.13 8.13 2.94
CA ARG A 241 15.58 7.16 3.97
C ARG A 241 14.47 6.25 4.52
N VAL A 242 13.35 6.13 3.82
CA VAL A 242 12.27 5.17 4.12
C VAL A 242 12.27 4.09 3.05
N SER A 243 12.27 2.83 3.46
CA SER A 243 12.19 1.67 2.56
C SER A 243 10.77 1.15 2.51
N PHE A 244 10.21 1.12 1.31
CA PHE A 244 8.86 0.67 0.99
C PHE A 244 8.93 -0.72 0.36
N ALA A 245 8.39 -1.75 1.00
CA ALA A 245 8.07 -3.00 0.33
C ALA A 245 6.73 -2.85 -0.39
N ILE A 246 6.73 -3.10 -1.70
CA ILE A 246 5.58 -2.94 -2.59
C ILE A 246 5.15 -4.34 -3.02
N ILE A 247 4.04 -4.82 -2.47
CA ILE A 247 3.53 -6.18 -2.69
C ILE A 247 2.11 -6.18 -3.23
N THR A 248 1.65 -7.36 -3.61
CA THR A 248 0.23 -7.63 -3.84
C THR A 248 -0.31 -8.73 -2.96
N ASP A 249 -1.50 -8.51 -2.42
CA ASP A 249 -2.29 -9.50 -1.71
C ASP A 249 -3.49 -10.01 -2.53
N ARG A 250 -3.49 -9.76 -3.85
CA ARG A 250 -4.52 -10.20 -4.81
C ARG A 250 -4.04 -11.28 -5.77
N ILE A 251 -2.88 -11.07 -6.41
CA ILE A 251 -2.42 -11.88 -7.56
C ILE A 251 -2.20 -13.36 -7.22
N PHE A 252 -1.80 -13.65 -5.99
CA PHE A 252 -1.52 -15.02 -5.52
C PHE A 252 -2.57 -15.56 -4.54
N LYS A 253 -3.57 -14.75 -4.18
CA LYS A 253 -4.57 -15.10 -3.17
C LYS A 253 -5.42 -16.25 -3.69
N THR A 254 -5.64 -17.24 -2.83
CA THR A 254 -6.54 -18.36 -3.12
C THR A 254 -7.99 -17.88 -3.16
N ALA A 255 -8.78 -18.42 -4.08
CA ALA A 255 -10.20 -18.11 -4.18
C ALA A 255 -11.01 -18.75 -3.03
N PRO A 256 -12.06 -18.07 -2.56
CA PRO A 256 -12.88 -18.53 -1.44
C PRO A 256 -13.69 -19.80 -1.77
N GLU A 257 -13.94 -20.10 -3.06
CA GLU A 257 -14.49 -21.39 -3.52
C GLU A 257 -13.71 -22.60 -2.97
N ALA A 258 -12.42 -22.44 -2.69
CA ALA A 258 -11.61 -23.52 -2.12
C ALA A 258 -12.03 -23.90 -0.69
N VAL A 259 -12.64 -23.00 0.06
CA VAL A 259 -12.93 -23.19 1.51
C VAL A 259 -14.40 -23.04 1.87
N SER A 260 -15.16 -22.27 1.09
CA SER A 260 -16.57 -22.02 1.36
C SER A 260 -17.39 -23.31 1.40
N ARG A 261 -18.33 -23.38 2.35
CA ARG A 261 -19.26 -24.50 2.56
C ARG A 261 -20.72 -24.04 2.53
N TRP A 262 -20.96 -22.83 2.04
CA TRP A 262 -22.26 -22.19 1.95
C TRP A 262 -22.63 -21.91 0.49
N GLU A 263 -23.90 -21.59 0.24
CA GLU A 263 -24.40 -21.24 -1.08
C GLU A 263 -24.31 -19.72 -1.34
N GLY A 264 -24.28 -19.33 -2.62
CA GLY A 264 -24.24 -17.92 -3.02
C GLY A 264 -22.81 -17.40 -3.13
N ARG A 265 -22.57 -16.21 -2.56
CA ARG A 265 -21.27 -15.52 -2.58
C ARG A 265 -20.28 -16.25 -1.67
N HIS A 266 -19.29 -16.93 -2.25
CA HIS A 266 -18.34 -17.76 -1.49
C HIS A 266 -17.38 -16.94 -0.62
N ASP A 267 -17.18 -15.66 -0.93
CA ASP A 267 -16.38 -14.70 -0.16
C ASP A 267 -17.13 -14.10 1.04
N HIS A 268 -18.47 -14.18 1.05
CA HIS A 268 -19.31 -13.62 2.10
C HIS A 268 -19.70 -14.68 3.13
N MET A 269 -18.97 -14.75 4.24
CA MET A 269 -19.36 -15.55 5.39
C MET A 269 -20.45 -14.81 6.18
N GLN A 270 -21.70 -15.28 6.09
CA GLN A 270 -22.86 -14.60 6.71
C GLN A 270 -23.07 -14.96 8.18
N ASP A 271 -22.73 -16.19 8.56
CA ASP A 271 -22.96 -16.74 9.90
C ASP A 271 -21.63 -17.03 10.62
N PRO A 272 -21.61 -16.94 11.97
CA PRO A 272 -20.47 -17.37 12.76
C PRO A 272 -20.28 -18.89 12.73
N TYR A 273 -19.02 -19.32 12.87
CA TYR A 273 -18.64 -20.73 13.02
C TYR A 273 -17.80 -20.92 14.29
N ASP A 274 -18.06 -22.01 15.01
CA ASP A 274 -17.28 -22.38 16.21
C ASP A 274 -15.84 -22.81 15.86
N ASP A 275 -15.64 -23.40 14.67
CA ASP A 275 -14.35 -23.84 14.15
C ASP A 275 -14.07 -23.20 12.79
N LEU A 276 -13.02 -22.36 12.74
CA LEU A 276 -12.58 -21.65 11.55
C LEU A 276 -11.45 -22.38 10.80
N SER A 277 -11.01 -23.56 11.26
CA SER A 277 -9.90 -24.30 10.66
C SER A 277 -10.11 -24.66 9.18
N PHE A 278 -11.37 -24.75 8.75
CA PHE A 278 -11.69 -25.01 7.34
C PHE A 278 -11.36 -23.85 6.41
N LEU A 279 -11.33 -22.61 6.92
CA LEU A 279 -10.95 -21.41 6.18
C LEU A 279 -9.42 -21.32 6.00
N ASP A 280 -8.63 -21.96 6.85
CA ASP A 280 -7.17 -21.84 6.87
C ASP A 280 -6.49 -23.21 6.75
N LYS A 281 -6.96 -23.99 5.77
CA LYS A 281 -6.45 -25.34 5.48
C LYS A 281 -5.11 -25.29 4.74
N PRO A 282 -4.25 -26.34 4.82
CA PRO A 282 -3.02 -26.39 4.05
C PRO A 282 -3.25 -26.14 2.55
N GLY A 283 -2.44 -25.27 1.96
CA GLY A 283 -2.48 -24.92 0.53
C GLY A 283 -3.29 -23.67 0.18
N VAL A 284 -3.94 -23.00 1.13
CA VAL A 284 -4.48 -21.65 0.90
C VAL A 284 -3.37 -20.61 1.01
N GLU A 285 -3.36 -19.66 0.09
CA GLU A 285 -2.31 -18.66 -0.07
C GLU A 285 -2.88 -17.24 0.08
N MET A 286 -2.06 -16.35 0.63
CA MET A 286 -2.36 -14.91 0.73
C MET A 286 -1.54 -14.12 -0.30
N ILE A 287 -0.21 -14.10 -0.13
CA ILE A 287 0.71 -13.35 -0.99
C ILE A 287 1.61 -14.26 -1.83
N GLY A 288 1.55 -15.58 -1.63
CA GLY A 288 2.41 -16.56 -2.29
C GLY A 288 3.86 -16.61 -1.78
N GLU A 289 4.53 -17.72 -2.08
CA GLU A 289 5.88 -18.02 -1.57
C GLU A 289 6.95 -17.05 -2.10
N ARG A 290 6.83 -16.59 -3.35
CA ARG A 290 7.83 -15.70 -3.99
C ARG A 290 7.88 -14.33 -3.31
N GLN A 291 6.73 -13.75 -2.98
CA GLN A 291 6.66 -12.50 -2.22
C GLN A 291 7.08 -12.73 -0.76
N THR A 292 6.77 -13.89 -0.18
CA THR A 292 7.27 -14.26 1.15
C THR A 292 8.80 -14.30 1.17
N LYS A 293 9.43 -14.86 0.13
CA LYS A 293 10.90 -14.86 -0.02
C LYS A 293 11.44 -13.43 -0.15
N PHE A 294 10.85 -12.62 -1.02
CA PHE A 294 11.20 -11.20 -1.15
C PHE A 294 11.16 -10.48 0.20
N LEU A 295 10.06 -10.61 0.96
CA LEU A 295 9.92 -9.95 2.26
C LEU A 295 10.98 -10.42 3.27
N ASN A 296 11.38 -11.70 3.25
CA ASN A 296 12.46 -12.20 4.11
C ASN A 296 13.83 -11.58 3.77
N ASP A 297 14.09 -11.28 2.49
CA ASP A 297 15.31 -10.58 2.10
C ASP A 297 15.20 -9.08 2.45
N TRP A 298 14.08 -8.44 2.11
CA TRP A 298 13.80 -7.03 2.38
C TRP A 298 13.90 -6.64 3.85
N ILE A 299 13.45 -7.49 4.80
CA ILE A 299 13.56 -7.16 6.23
C ILE A 299 15.01 -6.99 6.70
N THR A 300 15.96 -7.62 6.00
CA THR A 300 17.39 -7.58 6.36
C THR A 300 18.16 -6.45 5.70
N ASP A 301 17.60 -5.83 4.65
CA ASP A 301 18.20 -4.69 3.97
C ASP A 301 17.89 -3.38 4.70
N TRP A 302 18.95 -2.72 5.18
CA TRP A 302 18.88 -1.44 5.89
C TRP A 302 19.84 -0.41 5.32
N GLU A 303 20.35 -0.62 4.10
CA GLU A 303 21.28 0.31 3.46
C GLU A 303 20.63 1.68 3.24
N SER A 304 21.14 2.71 3.94
CA SER A 304 20.57 4.07 3.90
C SER A 304 19.11 4.20 4.38
N VAL A 305 18.60 3.20 5.10
CA VAL A 305 17.22 3.15 5.60
C VAL A 305 17.15 3.46 7.09
N ASP A 306 16.20 4.30 7.49
CA ASP A 306 15.84 4.56 8.88
C ASP A 306 14.49 3.92 9.29
N MET A 307 13.54 3.87 8.35
CA MET A 307 12.17 3.40 8.59
C MET A 307 11.72 2.46 7.48
N LYS A 308 10.83 1.52 7.82
CA LYS A 308 10.26 0.56 6.87
C LYS A 308 8.74 0.69 6.79
N VAL A 309 8.21 0.55 5.58
CA VAL A 309 6.78 0.63 5.29
C VAL A 309 6.43 -0.54 4.35
N LEU A 310 5.31 -1.20 4.62
CA LEU A 310 4.70 -2.15 3.70
C LEU A 310 3.52 -1.47 2.99
N LEU A 311 3.42 -1.66 1.67
CA LEU A 311 2.34 -1.19 0.82
C LEU A 311 1.63 -2.39 0.18
N SER A 312 0.29 -2.47 0.32
CA SER A 312 -0.55 -3.52 -0.30
C SER A 312 -1.95 -2.99 -0.62
N GLN A 313 -2.79 -3.83 -1.26
CA GLN A 313 -4.14 -3.44 -1.66
C GLN A 313 -5.05 -3.35 -0.44
N THR A 314 -5.09 -4.40 0.40
CA THR A 314 -6.06 -4.47 1.50
C THR A 314 -5.46 -4.34 2.89
N VAL A 315 -6.28 -3.94 3.86
CA VAL A 315 -5.95 -4.05 5.29
C VAL A 315 -5.94 -5.52 5.72
N PHE A 316 -4.91 -5.94 6.47
CA PHE A 316 -4.77 -7.31 6.96
C PHE A 316 -5.66 -7.62 8.19
N ALA A 317 -6.93 -7.25 8.11
CA ALA A 317 -7.98 -7.47 9.10
C ALA A 317 -9.36 -7.41 8.42
N ASN A 318 -10.35 -8.10 8.97
CA ASN A 318 -11.74 -7.88 8.58
C ASN A 318 -12.30 -6.72 9.42
N VAL A 319 -12.23 -5.50 8.90
CA VAL A 319 -12.71 -4.30 9.60
C VAL A 319 -14.17 -4.01 9.29
N ALA A 320 -14.60 -4.04 8.03
CA ALA A 320 -15.98 -3.73 7.69
C ALA A 320 -16.96 -4.77 8.29
N THR A 321 -18.10 -4.28 8.80
CA THR A 321 -19.21 -5.13 9.24
C THR A 321 -20.46 -4.97 8.38
N HIS A 322 -20.56 -3.91 7.59
CA HIS A 322 -21.69 -3.68 6.69
C HIS A 322 -21.23 -3.26 5.31
N HIS A 323 -21.88 -3.81 4.28
CA HIS A 323 -21.41 -3.76 2.89
C HIS A 323 -22.53 -3.31 1.95
N GLY A 324 -22.30 -2.26 1.17
CA GLY A 324 -23.22 -1.72 0.16
C GLY A 324 -24.38 -0.89 0.72
N SER A 325 -24.93 -1.25 1.88
CA SER A 325 -25.95 -0.49 2.59
C SER A 325 -25.77 -0.58 4.11
N MET A 326 -26.40 0.36 4.84
CA MET A 326 -26.35 0.33 6.31
C MET A 326 -27.04 -0.88 6.92
N ASP A 327 -27.99 -1.53 6.24
CA ASP A 327 -28.72 -2.67 6.82
C ASP A 327 -28.11 -4.01 6.44
N ASN A 328 -27.13 -4.04 5.54
CA ASN A 328 -26.55 -5.25 5.00
C ASN A 328 -25.30 -5.66 5.81
N TYR A 329 -25.55 -6.27 6.96
CA TYR A 329 -24.51 -6.87 7.80
C TYR A 329 -23.84 -8.06 7.10
N LEU A 330 -22.51 -8.13 7.22
CA LEU A 330 -21.71 -9.27 6.79
C LEU A 330 -20.83 -9.71 7.96
N TYR A 331 -20.91 -10.98 8.36
CA TYR A 331 -20.14 -11.49 9.49
C TYR A 331 -18.65 -11.54 9.17
N GLY A 332 -18.25 -12.07 8.00
CA GLY A 332 -16.88 -12.05 7.51
C GLY A 332 -16.77 -11.87 5.99
N ASP A 333 -15.85 -11.02 5.59
CA ASP A 333 -15.46 -10.70 4.23
C ASP A 333 -14.10 -11.32 3.93
N LEU A 334 -14.09 -12.45 3.21
CA LEU A 334 -12.83 -13.12 2.84
C LEU A 334 -12.00 -12.26 1.89
N ASP A 335 -12.62 -11.27 1.22
CA ASP A 335 -11.92 -10.37 0.31
C ASP A 335 -10.95 -9.45 1.05
N SER A 336 -11.27 -9.10 2.29
CA SER A 336 -10.34 -8.40 3.17
C SER A 336 -9.01 -9.18 3.34
N GLY A 337 -7.96 -8.47 3.71
CA GLY A 337 -6.67 -9.08 4.04
C GLY A 337 -6.66 -9.82 5.37
N GLY A 338 -7.80 -9.91 6.07
CA GLY A 338 -7.93 -10.72 7.28
C GLY A 338 -7.85 -12.24 7.03
N TRP A 339 -8.01 -12.66 5.77
CA TRP A 339 -8.00 -14.05 5.34
C TRP A 339 -7.04 -14.28 4.14
N PRO A 340 -6.36 -15.45 4.04
CA PRO A 340 -6.25 -16.51 5.05
C PRO A 340 -5.42 -16.10 6.27
N LYS A 341 -5.85 -16.52 7.46
CA LYS A 341 -5.25 -16.11 8.73
C LYS A 341 -3.76 -16.50 8.85
N SER A 342 -3.39 -17.73 8.51
CA SER A 342 -1.98 -18.17 8.61
C SER A 342 -1.06 -17.38 7.68
N GLY A 343 -1.52 -17.05 6.46
CA GLY A 343 -0.81 -16.18 5.52
C GLY A 343 -0.64 -14.77 6.09
N ARG A 344 -1.73 -14.19 6.58
CA ARG A 344 -1.78 -12.87 7.22
C ARG A 344 -0.82 -12.76 8.41
N ASP A 345 -0.87 -13.73 9.32
CA ASP A 345 -0.03 -13.75 10.52
C ASP A 345 1.47 -13.88 10.16
N LYS A 346 1.82 -14.62 9.10
CA LYS A 346 3.22 -14.70 8.63
C LYS A 346 3.74 -13.34 8.19
N VAL A 347 2.97 -12.59 7.40
CA VAL A 347 3.37 -11.26 6.92
C VAL A 347 3.49 -10.27 8.07
N ILE A 348 2.53 -10.24 8.98
CA ILE A 348 2.57 -9.34 10.14
C ILE A 348 3.73 -9.67 11.09
N ARG A 349 4.08 -10.96 11.25
CA ARG A 349 5.30 -11.35 11.99
C ARG A 349 6.55 -10.77 11.33
N LEU A 350 6.68 -10.80 10.00
CA LEU A 350 7.80 -10.17 9.29
C LEU A 350 7.84 -8.66 9.51
N MET A 351 6.69 -7.98 9.40
CA MET A 351 6.58 -6.54 9.66
C MET A 351 7.01 -6.17 11.09
N ARG A 352 6.57 -6.95 12.08
CA ARG A 352 6.92 -6.75 13.50
C ARG A 352 8.42 -6.88 13.76
N LYS A 353 9.14 -7.75 13.02
CA LYS A 353 10.61 -7.87 13.15
C LYS A 353 11.32 -6.55 12.85
N VAL A 354 10.73 -5.72 11.99
CA VAL A 354 11.38 -4.50 11.46
C VAL A 354 10.72 -3.20 11.86
N ALA A 355 9.72 -3.25 12.75
CA ALA A 355 8.90 -2.11 13.11
C ALA A 355 8.27 -1.42 11.87
N ALA A 356 7.81 -2.22 10.89
CA ALA A 356 7.21 -1.68 9.67
C ALA A 356 5.80 -1.16 9.93
N PHE A 357 5.50 0.00 9.34
CA PHE A 357 4.15 0.55 9.24
C PHE A 357 3.45 0.05 7.97
N HIS A 358 2.15 -0.19 8.02
CA HIS A 358 1.38 -0.68 6.86
C HIS A 358 0.46 0.40 6.32
N ILE A 359 0.48 0.64 5.01
CA ILE A 359 -0.45 1.52 4.30
C ILE A 359 -1.15 0.73 3.20
N ASN A 360 -2.48 0.82 3.14
CA ASN A 360 -3.34 0.07 2.22
C ASN A 360 -4.64 0.82 1.87
N GLY A 361 -5.51 0.17 1.10
CA GLY A 361 -6.77 0.70 0.58
C GLY A 361 -7.92 -0.33 0.52
N ASP A 362 -8.63 -0.39 -0.61
CA ASP A 362 -9.82 -1.21 -0.95
C ASP A 362 -11.08 -0.97 -0.08
N GLN A 363 -10.96 -0.97 1.24
CA GLN A 363 -12.10 -1.18 2.12
C GLN A 363 -13.14 -0.05 2.14
N HIS A 364 -12.89 1.10 1.49
CA HIS A 364 -13.82 2.24 1.41
C HIS A 364 -14.30 2.80 2.76
N VAL A 365 -13.62 2.43 3.85
CA VAL A 365 -13.83 2.95 5.19
C VAL A 365 -12.46 3.18 5.81
N PRO A 366 -12.00 4.44 5.91
CA PRO A 366 -10.67 4.70 6.43
C PRO A 366 -10.56 4.21 7.87
N SER A 367 -9.49 3.50 8.16
CA SER A 367 -9.28 2.86 9.46
C SER A 367 -7.82 2.95 9.89
N LEU A 368 -7.62 3.16 11.19
CA LEU A 368 -6.31 3.05 11.83
C LEU A 368 -6.38 1.90 12.84
N VAL A 369 -5.72 0.80 12.52
CA VAL A 369 -5.79 -0.46 13.27
C VAL A 369 -4.39 -0.85 13.72
N GLN A 370 -4.25 -1.27 14.98
CA GLN A 370 -3.06 -1.98 15.44
C GLN A 370 -3.33 -3.48 15.45
N TYR A 371 -2.50 -4.23 14.74
CA TYR A 371 -2.65 -5.67 14.61
C TYR A 371 -2.27 -6.40 15.89
N GLY A 372 -2.95 -7.52 16.12
CA GLY A 372 -2.54 -8.57 17.02
C GLY A 372 -2.29 -9.88 16.25
N ILE A 373 -1.34 -10.66 16.75
CA ILE A 373 -1.05 -12.02 16.30
C ILE A 373 -1.43 -13.00 17.40
N ASP A 374 -0.75 -12.90 18.56
CA ASP A 374 -0.97 -13.78 19.71
C ASP A 374 -1.87 -13.07 20.74
N ASP A 375 -1.68 -11.76 20.94
CA ASP A 375 -2.60 -10.89 21.68
C ASP A 375 -2.91 -9.53 21.01
N PHE A 376 -3.87 -8.79 21.54
CA PHE A 376 -4.20 -7.46 21.02
C PHE A 376 -3.00 -6.52 21.08
N GLN A 377 -2.78 -5.78 20.00
CA GLN A 377 -1.74 -4.76 19.88
C GLN A 377 -0.30 -5.29 20.00
N ASP A 378 -0.08 -6.59 19.93
CA ASP A 378 1.24 -7.20 19.99
C ASP A 378 2.02 -7.12 18.66
N ALA A 379 1.50 -6.37 17.68
CA ALA A 379 2.13 -6.14 16.38
C ALA A 379 1.89 -4.71 15.85
N GLY A 380 2.20 -4.51 14.56
CA GLY A 380 2.28 -3.20 13.92
C GLY A 380 0.97 -2.47 13.64
N TRP A 381 1.07 -1.17 13.40
CA TRP A 381 -0.01 -0.30 12.95
C TRP A 381 -0.23 -0.41 11.44
N SER A 382 -1.49 -0.27 11.07
CA SER A 382 -1.97 -0.22 9.68
C SER A 382 -2.93 0.93 9.48
N PHE A 383 -2.73 1.66 8.38
CA PHE A 383 -3.60 2.72 7.92
C PHE A 383 -4.23 2.35 6.58
N CYS A 384 -5.53 2.04 6.62
CA CYS A 384 -6.36 2.00 5.44
C CYS A 384 -6.74 3.43 5.09
N THR A 385 -6.18 3.93 3.98
CA THR A 385 -6.38 5.31 3.54
C THR A 385 -7.84 5.55 3.16
N PRO A 386 -8.36 6.79 3.30
CA PRO A 386 -9.65 7.13 2.73
C PRO A 386 -9.63 6.96 1.21
N ALA A 387 -10.68 6.34 0.67
CA ALA A 387 -10.90 6.25 -0.77
C ALA A 387 -11.12 7.64 -1.39
N ILE A 388 -10.49 7.92 -2.53
CA ILE A 388 -10.61 9.18 -3.28
C ILE A 388 -12.09 9.48 -3.54
N ALA A 389 -12.84 8.48 -4.00
CA ALA A 389 -14.28 8.59 -4.18
C ALA A 389 -14.94 7.23 -3.97
N VAL A 390 -15.81 7.13 -2.97
CA VAL A 390 -16.48 5.88 -2.60
C VAL A 390 -17.67 5.59 -3.52
N GLY A 391 -17.55 4.53 -4.32
CA GLY A 391 -18.64 3.93 -5.09
C GLY A 391 -19.48 2.97 -4.27
N TYR A 392 -18.81 1.98 -3.67
CA TYR A 392 -19.39 0.93 -2.84
C TYR A 392 -19.16 1.21 -1.35
N GLN A 393 -20.21 1.47 -0.59
CA GLN A 393 -20.07 1.96 0.77
C GLN A 393 -19.85 0.81 1.77
N ARG A 394 -18.95 0.99 2.73
CA ARG A 394 -18.77 0.08 3.86
C ARG A 394 -18.86 0.83 5.20
N TRP A 395 -19.21 0.12 6.27
CA TRP A 395 -19.22 0.65 7.64
C TRP A 395 -18.62 -0.37 8.61
N PHE A 396 -18.03 0.11 9.72
CA PHE A 396 -17.66 -0.68 10.89
C PHE A 396 -18.47 -0.22 12.10
N ARG A 397 -19.42 -1.06 12.53
CA ARG A 397 -20.42 -0.72 13.57
C ARG A 397 -20.56 -1.79 14.66
N PRO A 398 -19.47 -2.25 15.30
CA PRO A 398 -19.54 -3.28 16.34
C PRO A 398 -20.39 -2.84 17.53
N ASP A 399 -20.40 -1.54 17.89
CA ASP A 399 -21.16 -1.03 19.03
C ASP A 399 -22.67 -1.22 18.82
N GLU A 400 -23.17 -0.96 17.60
CA GLU A 400 -24.58 -1.13 17.23
C GLU A 400 -24.99 -2.61 17.17
N LEU A 401 -24.05 -3.49 16.85
CA LEU A 401 -24.25 -4.95 16.84
C LEU A 401 -24.19 -5.58 18.23
N GLY A 402 -23.85 -4.80 19.27
CA GLY A 402 -23.64 -5.31 20.62
C GLY A 402 -22.41 -6.23 20.75
N VAL A 403 -21.47 -6.16 19.80
CA VAL A 403 -20.20 -6.88 19.90
C VAL A 403 -19.41 -6.27 21.07
N PRO A 404 -18.90 -7.08 22.02
CA PRO A 404 -18.08 -6.56 23.10
C PRO A 404 -16.82 -5.88 22.57
N VAL A 405 -16.72 -4.56 22.74
CA VAL A 405 -15.52 -3.78 22.44
C VAL A 405 -14.83 -3.41 23.74
N LEU A 406 -13.59 -3.88 23.92
CA LEU A 406 -12.80 -3.66 25.13
C LEU A 406 -11.80 -2.51 24.91
N ASP A 407 -11.33 -1.92 26.01
CA ASP A 407 -10.20 -0.97 26.01
C ASP A 407 -10.31 0.13 24.94
N ARG A 408 -11.47 0.78 24.87
CA ARG A 408 -11.70 1.91 23.95
C ARG A 408 -10.60 2.98 24.15
N PRO A 409 -10.05 3.58 23.07
CA PRO A 409 -9.07 4.65 23.19
C PRO A 409 -9.61 5.83 24.00
N GLU A 410 -8.69 6.65 24.52
CA GLU A 410 -9.02 7.79 25.40
C GLU A 410 -10.01 8.79 24.79
N HIS A 411 -9.96 9.00 23.46
CA HIS A 411 -10.91 9.88 22.76
C HIS A 411 -12.35 9.36 22.76
N ASN A 412 -12.58 8.10 23.16
CA ASN A 412 -13.90 7.50 23.39
C ASN A 412 -14.86 7.59 22.19
N TYR A 413 -14.33 7.54 20.96
CA TYR A 413 -15.17 7.59 19.76
C TYR A 413 -15.93 6.27 19.59
N PRO A 414 -17.16 6.29 19.04
CA PRO A 414 -17.88 5.05 18.70
C PRO A 414 -17.07 4.14 17.78
N ASN A 415 -17.33 2.84 17.85
CA ASN A 415 -16.72 1.81 17.01
C ASN A 415 -15.18 1.80 17.07
N THR A 416 -14.61 1.94 18.28
CA THR A 416 -13.16 1.90 18.52
C THR A 416 -12.83 1.09 19.77
N GLY A 417 -11.65 0.47 19.82
CA GLY A 417 -11.19 -0.44 20.87
C GLY A 417 -10.74 -1.79 20.32
N LYS A 418 -10.54 -2.75 21.22
CA LYS A 418 -10.15 -4.13 20.93
C LYS A 418 -11.36 -4.92 20.42
N TYR A 419 -11.19 -5.54 19.27
CA TYR A 419 -12.20 -6.31 18.54
C TYR A 419 -11.56 -7.55 17.91
N THR A 420 -12.19 -8.71 18.10
CA THR A 420 -11.83 -9.94 17.39
C THR A 420 -12.68 -10.04 16.14
N ASP A 421 -12.04 -10.14 14.98
CA ASP A 421 -12.75 -10.20 13.70
C ASP A 421 -13.31 -11.58 13.38
N ALA A 422 -14.03 -11.67 12.26
CA ALA A 422 -14.70 -12.87 11.77
C ALA A 422 -13.77 -14.09 11.63
N PHE A 423 -12.48 -13.86 11.41
CA PHE A 423 -11.46 -14.89 11.20
C PHE A 423 -10.67 -15.18 12.48
N GLY A 424 -11.08 -14.61 13.61
CA GLY A 424 -10.40 -14.77 14.90
C GLY A 424 -9.16 -13.88 15.03
N ASN A 425 -8.95 -12.89 14.16
CA ASN A 425 -7.83 -11.97 14.31
C ASN A 425 -8.13 -10.93 15.38
N LYS A 426 -7.15 -10.68 16.25
CA LYS A 426 -7.22 -9.65 17.27
C LYS A 426 -6.79 -8.32 16.67
N ASN A 427 -7.67 -7.32 16.72
CA ASN A 427 -7.42 -6.00 16.17
C ASN A 427 -7.76 -4.93 17.21
N PHE A 428 -6.94 -3.90 17.31
CA PHE A 428 -7.28 -2.69 18.06
C PHE A 428 -7.59 -1.57 17.07
N VAL A 429 -8.87 -1.27 16.91
CA VAL A 429 -9.34 -0.19 16.04
C VAL A 429 -9.24 1.11 16.80
N TYR A 430 -8.23 1.94 16.49
CA TYR A 430 -8.05 3.23 17.12
C TYR A 430 -8.98 4.28 16.53
N ALA A 431 -9.10 4.33 15.20
CA ALA A 431 -9.92 5.31 14.51
C ALA A 431 -10.63 4.70 13.30
N ILE A 432 -11.84 5.20 13.01
CA ILE A 432 -12.68 4.74 11.90
C ILE A 432 -13.48 5.92 11.31
N GLY A 433 -13.43 6.08 9.99
CA GLY A 433 -14.24 7.06 9.28
C GLY A 433 -15.51 6.44 8.71
N ASN A 434 -16.49 6.14 9.56
CA ASN A 434 -17.80 5.68 9.09
C ASN A 434 -18.53 6.80 8.31
N PRO A 435 -19.20 6.48 7.18
CA PRO A 435 -20.19 7.38 6.61
C PRO A 435 -21.36 7.61 7.58
N GLY A 436 -22.04 8.74 7.44
CA GLY A 436 -23.28 9.01 8.17
C GLY A 436 -24.47 8.19 7.63
N THR A 437 -25.67 8.48 8.14
CA THR A 437 -26.92 7.86 7.65
C THR A 437 -27.40 8.40 6.31
N ILE A 438 -26.97 9.62 5.96
CA ILE A 438 -27.25 10.24 4.67
C ILE A 438 -26.00 10.11 3.82
N THR A 439 -26.10 9.35 2.72
CA THR A 439 -24.96 9.03 1.85
C THR A 439 -25.21 9.30 0.37
N SER A 440 -26.21 10.12 0.09
CA SER A 440 -26.62 10.47 -1.25
C SER A 440 -26.91 11.96 -1.34
N ASP A 441 -26.30 12.61 -2.32
CA ASP A 441 -26.63 13.96 -2.78
C ASP A 441 -26.61 13.90 -4.32
N LYS A 442 -27.78 14.04 -4.94
CA LYS A 442 -27.91 13.96 -6.40
C LYS A 442 -27.56 15.28 -7.10
N GLU A 443 -27.51 16.38 -6.35
CA GLU A 443 -27.28 17.73 -6.88
C GLU A 443 -25.79 18.08 -6.89
N SER A 444 -24.99 17.43 -6.03
CA SER A 444 -23.56 17.69 -5.93
C SER A 444 -22.74 16.42 -5.78
N ARG A 445 -22.01 16.07 -6.85
CA ARG A 445 -21.10 14.92 -6.88
C ARG A 445 -20.02 14.98 -5.79
N TYR A 446 -19.54 16.18 -5.45
CA TYR A 446 -18.52 16.37 -4.41
C TYR A 446 -19.10 16.29 -2.99
N ASN A 447 -20.34 16.74 -2.79
CA ASN A 447 -21.03 16.48 -1.52
C ASN A 447 -21.35 14.99 -1.38
N GLN A 448 -21.73 14.32 -2.47
CA GLN A 448 -21.93 12.87 -2.46
C GLN A 448 -20.66 12.12 -2.02
N ALA A 449 -19.51 12.49 -2.59
CA ALA A 449 -18.21 11.92 -2.17
C ALA A 449 -17.94 12.18 -0.67
N LEU A 450 -18.14 13.41 -0.19
CA LEU A 450 -17.98 13.76 1.22
C LEU A 450 -18.89 12.94 2.15
N LEU A 451 -20.18 12.78 1.79
CA LEU A 451 -21.17 12.04 2.57
C LEU A 451 -20.87 10.53 2.62
N ARG A 452 -20.17 10.01 1.61
CA ARG A 452 -19.78 8.60 1.49
C ARG A 452 -18.42 8.29 2.10
N SER A 453 -17.88 9.17 2.94
CA SER A 453 -16.58 8.97 3.59
C SER A 453 -15.38 8.99 2.63
N SER A 454 -15.50 9.69 1.50
CA SER A 454 -14.36 9.85 0.57
C SER A 454 -13.36 10.88 1.08
N GLY A 455 -12.11 10.79 0.61
CA GLY A 455 -11.01 11.59 1.11
C GLY A 455 -9.64 11.13 0.61
N PHE A 456 -8.59 11.42 1.37
CA PHE A 456 -7.23 10.93 1.11
C PHE A 456 -6.42 10.83 2.40
N GLY A 457 -5.38 9.99 2.38
CA GLY A 457 -4.41 9.86 3.46
C GLY A 457 -3.21 10.77 3.26
N PHE A 458 -2.64 11.27 4.34
CA PHE A 458 -1.34 11.94 4.31
C PHE A 458 -0.51 11.48 5.50
N VAL A 459 0.74 11.09 5.24
CA VAL A 459 1.64 10.54 6.27
C VAL A 459 2.93 11.32 6.25
N THR A 460 3.38 11.78 7.40
CA THR A 460 4.70 12.40 7.56
C THR A 460 5.60 11.47 8.36
N PHE A 461 6.63 10.93 7.70
CA PHE A 461 7.67 10.12 8.33
C PHE A 461 8.79 11.03 8.80
N ASN A 462 8.94 11.19 10.11
CA ASN A 462 10.07 11.90 10.68
C ASN A 462 11.13 10.88 11.10
N GLN A 463 12.15 10.76 10.26
CA GLN A 463 13.22 9.80 10.43
C GLN A 463 14.02 10.15 11.67
N SER A 464 14.50 11.39 11.85
CA SER A 464 15.32 11.76 13.02
C SER A 464 14.60 11.49 14.35
N GLU A 465 13.31 11.78 14.44
CA GLU A 465 12.52 11.53 15.64
C GLU A 465 11.98 10.12 15.78
N ARG A 466 12.00 9.33 14.69
CA ARG A 466 11.38 7.99 14.60
C ARG A 466 9.88 8.04 14.89
N THR A 467 9.20 9.06 14.36
CA THR A 467 7.74 9.25 14.53
C THR A 467 7.03 9.25 13.19
N ILE A 468 5.78 8.77 13.18
CA ILE A 468 4.90 8.73 12.02
C ILE A 468 3.66 9.55 12.37
N LEU A 469 3.44 10.66 11.67
CA LEU A 469 2.20 11.44 11.78
C LEU A 469 1.26 11.01 10.67
N ILE A 470 0.03 10.65 11.02
CA ILE A 470 -0.98 10.09 10.13
C ILE A 470 -2.18 11.04 10.14
N ASP A 471 -2.55 11.50 8.95
CA ASP A 471 -3.72 12.33 8.69
C ASP A 471 -4.69 11.57 7.76
N ALA A 472 -5.99 11.73 8.03
CA ALA A 472 -7.05 11.19 7.18
C ALA A 472 -8.02 12.34 6.85
N TRP A 473 -7.82 12.93 5.67
CA TRP A 473 -8.57 14.11 5.21
C TRP A 473 -9.84 13.70 4.48
N ARG A 474 -10.92 14.44 4.72
CA ARG A 474 -12.19 14.29 3.99
C ARG A 474 -12.11 14.97 2.63
N PHE A 475 -12.96 14.53 1.70
CA PHE A 475 -12.94 14.94 0.29
C PHE A 475 -12.91 16.46 0.02
N LYS A 476 -13.59 17.25 0.86
CA LYS A 476 -13.68 18.71 0.75
C LYS A 476 -12.92 19.44 1.87
N ALA A 477 -11.89 18.82 2.43
CA ALA A 477 -11.09 19.40 3.49
C ALA A 477 -10.53 20.79 3.09
N ASP A 478 -10.26 21.63 4.09
CA ASP A 478 -9.40 22.80 3.98
C ASP A 478 -8.09 22.47 4.69
N VAL A 479 -7.03 22.17 3.94
CA VAL A 479 -5.74 21.76 4.53
C VAL A 479 -4.88 22.93 4.99
N GLU A 480 -5.16 24.15 4.51
CA GLU A 480 -4.43 25.36 4.90
C GLU A 480 -4.93 25.89 6.24
N ASN A 481 -6.25 25.80 6.48
CA ASN A 481 -6.89 26.23 7.73
C ASN A 481 -7.82 25.14 8.28
N PRO A 482 -7.26 23.99 8.71
CA PRO A 482 -8.05 22.82 9.02
C PRO A 482 -8.87 22.98 10.30
N ASN A 483 -10.14 22.60 10.22
CA ASN A 483 -10.97 22.29 11.37
C ASN A 483 -10.95 20.77 11.61
N PRO A 484 -10.37 20.27 12.71
CA PRO A 484 -10.21 18.83 12.93
C PRO A 484 -11.50 18.01 12.89
N VAL A 485 -12.65 18.61 13.22
CA VAL A 485 -13.95 17.92 13.22
C VAL A 485 -14.55 17.86 11.82
N ARG A 486 -14.38 18.93 11.03
CA ARG A 486 -14.95 19.07 9.68
C ARG A 486 -14.08 18.41 8.62
N ASP A 487 -12.76 18.54 8.72
CA ASP A 487 -11.82 18.28 7.63
C ASP A 487 -11.08 16.96 7.78
N GLN A 488 -10.91 16.46 9.01
CA GLN A 488 -10.38 15.12 9.26
C GLN A 488 -11.46 14.13 9.70
N PHE A 489 -11.19 12.84 9.52
CA PHE A 489 -11.99 11.79 10.12
C PHE A 489 -11.75 11.71 11.63
N PRO A 490 -12.74 11.24 12.43
CA PRO A 490 -12.59 11.15 13.89
C PRO A 490 -11.42 10.25 14.29
N GLY A 491 -10.56 10.75 15.18
CA GLY A 491 -9.37 10.03 15.67
C GLY A 491 -8.07 10.46 15.00
N TRP A 492 -8.13 11.18 13.88
CA TRP A 492 -6.98 11.81 13.24
C TRP A 492 -6.94 13.33 13.51
N PRO A 493 -5.76 13.97 13.46
CA PRO A 493 -4.44 13.38 13.20
C PRO A 493 -3.94 12.51 14.36
N LYS A 494 -3.13 11.49 14.05
CA LYS A 494 -2.50 10.61 15.04
C LYS A 494 -1.00 10.50 14.78
N GLN A 495 -0.21 10.81 15.81
CA GLN A 495 1.21 10.51 15.83
C GLN A 495 1.48 9.21 16.60
N ILE A 496 2.34 8.36 16.04
CA ILE A 496 2.88 7.15 16.68
C ILE A 496 4.42 7.17 16.61
N SER A 497 5.06 6.38 17.46
CA SER A 497 6.47 6.02 17.31
C SER A 497 6.61 4.91 16.27
N GLN A 498 7.70 4.91 15.50
CA GLN A 498 8.05 3.75 14.66
C GLN A 498 8.09 2.47 15.49
N PHE A 499 8.66 2.54 16.70
CA PHE A 499 8.86 1.38 17.56
C PHE A 499 7.55 0.86 18.18
N ASP A 500 6.45 1.60 18.09
CA ASP A 500 5.11 1.05 18.42
C ASP A 500 4.76 -0.12 17.49
N ASN A 501 5.39 -0.19 16.30
CA ASN A 501 5.21 -1.29 15.37
C ASN A 501 5.92 -2.60 15.76
N LEU A 502 6.74 -2.59 16.83
CA LEU A 502 7.26 -3.81 17.44
C LEU A 502 6.20 -4.53 18.30
N GLY A 503 5.08 -3.86 18.58
CA GLY A 503 3.99 -4.39 19.40
C GLY A 503 4.15 -4.14 20.90
N PHE A 504 3.03 -4.19 21.61
CA PHE A 504 2.94 -4.10 23.07
C PHE A 504 2.95 -5.48 23.74
N GLY A 505 3.32 -5.54 25.02
CA GLY A 505 3.28 -6.78 25.81
C GLY A 505 4.57 -7.60 25.82
N ALA A 506 5.63 -7.15 25.17
CA ALA A 506 6.96 -7.77 25.30
C ALA A 506 7.55 -7.55 26.70
N GLU A 507 7.68 -8.62 27.48
CA GLU A 507 8.17 -8.59 28.88
C GLU A 507 9.61 -9.07 29.04
N ASN A 508 10.23 -9.70 28.03
CA ASN A 508 11.57 -10.26 28.14
C ASN A 508 12.61 -9.22 27.71
N VAL A 509 13.35 -8.68 28.67
CA VAL A 509 14.24 -7.53 28.47
C VAL A 509 15.68 -8.00 28.31
N LEU A 510 16.33 -7.62 27.21
CA LEU A 510 17.77 -7.80 27.02
C LEU A 510 18.57 -6.77 27.85
N PRO A 511 19.87 -7.00 28.08
CA PRO A 511 20.75 -5.99 28.66
C PRO A 511 20.64 -4.66 27.90
N GLU A 512 20.84 -3.54 28.60
CA GLU A 512 20.96 -2.24 27.94
C GLU A 512 22.24 -2.25 27.09
N ILE A 513 22.11 -1.99 25.80
CA ILE A 513 23.22 -1.95 24.86
C ILE A 513 23.55 -0.49 24.57
N SER A 514 24.82 -0.13 24.77
CA SER A 514 25.36 1.19 24.43
C SER A 514 26.41 1.06 23.33
N VAL A 515 26.34 1.93 22.33
CA VAL A 515 27.27 2.00 21.21
C VAL A 515 28.01 3.34 21.20
N ASN A 516 29.26 3.33 20.74
CA ASN A 516 30.07 4.55 20.56
C ASN A 516 29.67 5.40 19.33
N GLN A 517 28.90 4.84 18.39
CA GLN A 517 28.39 5.52 17.21
C GLN A 517 26.84 5.49 17.20
N PRO A 518 26.13 6.63 17.00
CA PRO A 518 24.67 6.66 17.00
C PRO A 518 24.06 5.90 15.82
N ASN A 519 22.78 5.57 15.97
CA ASN A 519 21.88 5.18 14.88
C ASN A 519 22.37 3.97 14.06
N GLN A 520 22.95 3.00 14.74
CA GLN A 520 23.44 1.76 14.12
C GLN A 520 22.28 0.77 13.90
N VAL A 521 22.42 -0.07 12.88
CA VAL A 521 21.50 -1.19 12.67
C VAL A 521 21.82 -2.27 13.70
N MET A 522 20.80 -2.72 14.43
CA MET A 522 20.89 -3.79 15.39
C MET A 522 20.02 -4.96 14.93
N GLN A 523 20.60 -6.16 14.94
CA GLN A 523 19.93 -7.43 14.68
C GLN A 523 19.96 -8.28 15.95
N ILE A 524 18.85 -8.94 16.26
CA ILE A 524 18.70 -9.78 17.45
C ILE A 524 18.30 -11.17 17.00
N TRP A 525 19.16 -12.15 17.23
CA TRP A 525 19.01 -13.53 16.77
C TRP A 525 18.85 -14.47 17.96
N ASN A 526 17.83 -15.31 17.94
CA ASN A 526 17.64 -16.34 18.95
C ASN A 526 18.68 -17.45 18.76
N GLU A 527 19.53 -17.71 19.76
CA GLU A 527 20.61 -18.69 19.61
C GLU A 527 20.12 -20.14 19.52
N LYS A 528 18.92 -20.41 20.05
CA LYS A 528 18.35 -21.76 20.04
C LYS A 528 17.70 -22.08 18.70
N THR A 529 16.96 -21.14 18.12
CA THR A 529 16.19 -21.38 16.89
C THR A 529 16.87 -20.83 15.64
N SER A 530 17.87 -19.97 15.80
CA SER A 530 18.48 -19.17 14.72
C SER A 530 17.50 -18.21 14.03
N ASP A 531 16.34 -17.95 14.64
CA ASP A 531 15.38 -17.00 14.12
C ASP A 531 15.79 -15.57 14.44
N LEU A 532 15.63 -14.69 13.44
CA LEU A 532 15.70 -13.26 13.64
C LEU A 532 14.48 -12.79 14.44
N ALA A 533 14.71 -12.29 15.66
CA ALA A 533 13.68 -11.75 16.53
C ALA A 533 13.30 -10.32 16.12
N HIS A 534 14.31 -9.43 15.98
CA HIS A 534 14.12 -8.09 15.43
C HIS A 534 15.37 -7.60 14.69
N ILE A 535 15.15 -6.71 13.73
CA ILE A 535 16.20 -5.89 13.12
C ILE A 535 15.67 -4.48 12.92
N TYR A 536 16.38 -3.48 13.44
CA TYR A 536 16.05 -2.08 13.22
C TYR A 536 17.23 -1.17 13.50
N ARG A 537 17.17 0.04 12.94
CA ARG A 537 18.11 1.10 13.28
C ARG A 537 17.74 1.75 14.61
N ILE A 538 18.64 1.70 15.59
CA ILE A 538 18.41 2.31 16.90
C ILE A 538 18.28 3.84 16.78
N LYS A 539 17.66 4.49 17.78
CA LYS A 539 17.65 5.95 17.92
C LYS A 539 18.70 6.37 18.94
N GLY A 540 19.73 7.10 18.52
CA GLY A 540 20.84 7.52 19.39
C GLY A 540 21.84 6.41 19.67
N ASN A 541 22.42 6.41 20.88
CA ASN A 541 23.55 5.54 21.27
C ASN A 541 23.17 4.39 22.20
N THR A 542 21.93 4.33 22.68
CA THR A 542 21.52 3.38 23.70
C THR A 542 20.17 2.78 23.34
N VAL A 543 20.03 1.47 23.54
CA VAL A 543 18.79 0.74 23.35
C VAL A 543 18.67 -0.36 24.40
N GLN A 544 17.46 -0.62 24.86
CA GLN A 544 17.17 -1.79 25.69
C GLN A 544 16.01 -2.58 25.08
N PRO A 545 16.31 -3.57 24.23
CA PRO A 545 15.28 -4.29 23.49
C PRO A 545 14.40 -5.13 24.43
N LYS A 546 13.09 -5.14 24.12
CA LYS A 546 12.12 -6.04 24.75
C LYS A 546 11.64 -7.04 23.70
N LEU A 547 11.56 -8.30 24.09
CA LEU A 547 11.21 -9.43 23.24
C LEU A 547 9.99 -10.15 23.82
N PHE A 548 9.17 -10.75 22.94
CA PHE A 548 8.07 -11.63 23.36
C PHE A 548 8.57 -12.97 23.90
N GLU A 549 9.71 -13.44 23.39
CA GLU A 549 10.31 -14.71 23.79
C GLU A 549 11.42 -14.53 24.83
N SER A 550 11.43 -15.42 25.83
CA SER A 550 12.56 -15.59 26.74
C SER A 550 13.63 -16.48 26.10
N GLY A 551 14.90 -16.25 26.41
CA GLY A 551 15.97 -17.03 25.83
C GLY A 551 17.34 -16.36 25.93
N THR A 552 18.27 -16.93 25.16
CA THR A 552 19.63 -16.42 24.96
C THR A 552 19.76 -15.99 23.50
N PHE A 553 20.35 -14.81 23.30
CA PHE A 553 20.37 -14.12 22.03
C PHE A 553 21.77 -13.67 21.65
N THR A 554 22.03 -13.70 20.35
CA THR A 554 23.15 -13.00 19.73
C THR A 554 22.65 -11.66 19.21
N VAL A 555 23.32 -10.57 19.58
CA VAL A 555 23.08 -9.25 19.03
C VAL A 555 24.21 -8.90 18.07
N ILE A 556 23.85 -8.56 16.83
CA ILE A 556 24.79 -8.05 15.83
C ILE A 556 24.47 -6.57 15.64
N ILE A 557 25.43 -5.68 15.88
CA ILE A 557 25.23 -4.24 15.75
C ILE A 557 26.31 -3.61 14.88
N GLY A 558 25.91 -2.62 14.08
CA GLY A 558 26.80 -1.89 13.17
C GLY A 558 26.34 -1.99 11.71
N GLU A 559 27.13 -1.40 10.82
CA GLU A 559 26.79 -1.27 9.40
C GLU A 559 27.96 -1.70 8.50
N ASN A 560 27.63 -2.16 7.29
CA ASN A 560 28.62 -2.55 6.29
C ASN A 560 29.63 -3.56 6.87
N LYS A 561 30.94 -3.27 6.73
CA LYS A 561 32.03 -4.12 7.23
C LYS A 561 32.35 -3.92 8.71
N ARG A 562 31.74 -2.94 9.39
CA ARG A 562 31.96 -2.66 10.82
C ARG A 562 30.75 -3.14 11.60
N ARG A 563 30.78 -4.42 11.97
CA ARG A 563 29.73 -5.07 12.76
C ARG A 563 30.37 -5.86 13.87
N GLU A 564 29.79 -5.75 15.06
CA GLU A 564 30.21 -6.52 16.23
C GLU A 564 29.08 -7.46 16.64
N ALA A 565 29.45 -8.69 17.03
CA ALA A 565 28.52 -9.72 17.46
C ALA A 565 28.74 -10.04 18.94
N ILE A 566 27.70 -9.86 19.75
CA ILE A 566 27.71 -10.20 21.17
C ILE A 566 26.78 -11.40 21.38
N THR A 567 27.34 -12.52 21.78
CA THR A 567 26.62 -13.77 22.03
C THR A 567 26.30 -13.94 23.52
N GLY A 568 25.39 -14.85 23.84
CA GLY A 568 25.10 -15.24 25.22
C GLY A 568 24.24 -14.24 25.99
N LEU A 569 23.63 -13.25 25.34
CA LEU A 569 22.81 -12.25 26.01
C LEU A 569 21.48 -12.85 26.46
N LYS A 570 21.24 -12.86 27.77
CA LYS A 570 20.04 -13.45 28.35
C LYS A 570 18.99 -12.39 28.60
N THR A 571 17.76 -12.73 28.24
CA THR A 571 16.60 -11.94 28.65
C THR A 571 16.29 -12.14 30.13
N GLN A 572 15.78 -11.09 30.77
CA GLN A 572 15.20 -11.14 32.12
C GLN A 572 13.78 -10.60 32.05
N LYS A 573 12.86 -11.21 32.81
CA LYS A 573 11.45 -10.78 32.84
C LYS A 573 11.33 -9.38 33.46
N GLU A 574 10.57 -8.51 32.81
CA GLU A 574 10.22 -7.12 33.16
C GLU A 574 11.39 -6.13 33.23
N LYS A 575 12.54 -6.51 33.80
CA LYS A 575 13.71 -5.65 33.96
C LYS A 575 14.99 -6.45 33.86
N ASN A 576 15.97 -5.88 33.15
CA ASN A 576 17.33 -6.39 33.10
C ASN A 576 18.31 -5.26 33.50
N PRO A 577 19.08 -5.39 34.60
CA PRO A 577 20.02 -4.36 35.05
C PRO A 577 21.37 -4.42 34.34
N GLU A 578 21.65 -5.47 33.57
CA GLU A 578 22.93 -5.64 32.88
C GLU A 578 23.11 -4.58 31.78
N LYS A 579 24.37 -4.21 31.54
CA LYS A 579 24.77 -3.26 30.51
C LYS A 579 25.89 -3.84 29.67
N VAL A 580 25.81 -3.62 28.36
CA VAL A 580 26.80 -4.05 27.37
C VAL A 580 27.25 -2.81 26.61
N LEU A 581 28.56 -2.60 26.55
CA LEU A 581 29.18 -1.57 25.72
C LEU A 581 29.72 -2.24 24.45
N VAL A 582 29.47 -1.61 23.30
CA VAL A 582 29.95 -2.07 22.00
C VAL A 582 30.71 -0.94 21.32
N GLU A 583 31.94 -1.23 20.90
CA GLU A 583 32.80 -0.30 20.17
C GLU A 583 32.83 -0.68 18.69
N LEU A 584 32.32 0.20 17.83
CA LEU A 584 32.21 0.06 16.37
C LEU A 584 33.19 0.94 15.60
#